data_AF-A0A520Q8S3-F1
#
_entry.id   AF-A0A520Q8S3-F1
#
_cell.length_a   1.000
_cell.length_b   1.000
_cell.length_c   1.000
_cell.angle_alpha   90.00
_cell.angle_beta   90.00
_cell.angle_gamma   90.00
#
_symmetry.space_group_name_H-M   'P 1'
#
loop_
_entity.id
_entity.type
_entity.pdbx_description
1 polymer ?
#
loop_
_entity_poly.entity_id
_entity_poly.type
_entity_poly.pdbx_seq_one_letter_code
_entity_poly.pdbx_strand_id
1 'polypeptide(L)'
;MATRLVPDLGPREGDDEAFVSLAGALVDGIASAMRPEDLFVVEVDNWFGPRWLGFAGNTYLGLVSVHRDVTKKKALVIPPFVPKRVVSERRFALNDGRYVPVADARPLHGEMWSQANLDRPLRARSGDAAFVWVSGGSRVNGRASMMVVTLRDEEQEAWYAGFVRRPDGAWAYGHLAGVGREQLDRWRVEGSSG
;
A
#
# COMPACT_ATOMS: atom_id res chain seq x y z
N MET A 1 -13.87 -16.97 -16.14
CA MET A 1 -13.54 -16.23 -14.92
C MET A 1 -12.11 -15.78 -15.05
N ALA A 2 -11.90 -14.48 -14.97
CA ALA A 2 -10.59 -13.87 -15.06
C ALA A 2 -9.77 -14.29 -13.81
N THR A 3 -8.51 -14.67 -13.98
CA THR A 3 -7.68 -15.25 -12.92
C THR A 3 -6.89 -14.13 -12.27
N ARG A 4 -7.28 -13.74 -11.05
CA ARG A 4 -6.52 -12.73 -10.29
C ARG A 4 -5.04 -13.09 -10.19
N LEU A 5 -4.20 -12.08 -10.39
CA LEU A 5 -2.75 -12.19 -10.28
C LEU A 5 -2.31 -12.27 -8.82
N VAL A 6 -3.02 -11.57 -7.94
CA VAL A 6 -2.74 -11.49 -6.51
C VAL A 6 -3.88 -12.14 -5.72
N PRO A 7 -3.60 -12.93 -4.68
CA PRO A 7 -4.63 -13.48 -3.79
C PRO A 7 -5.54 -12.40 -3.21
N ASP A 8 -6.83 -12.73 -3.05
CA ASP A 8 -7.85 -11.76 -2.66
C ASP A 8 -7.49 -11.02 -1.36
N LEU A 9 -7.83 -9.72 -1.35
CA LEU A 9 -7.80 -8.93 -0.13
C LEU A 9 -8.90 -9.39 0.83
N GLY A 10 -10.07 -9.78 0.30
CA GLY A 10 -11.23 -10.26 1.06
C GLY A 10 -11.85 -9.18 1.95
N PRO A 11 -13.18 -8.95 1.91
CA PRO A 11 -13.79 -7.98 2.80
C PRO A 11 -13.73 -8.46 4.25
N ARG A 12 -13.37 -7.55 5.16
CA ARG A 12 -13.38 -7.79 6.60
C ARG A 12 -14.57 -7.14 7.25
N GLU A 13 -14.78 -7.43 8.53
CA GLU A 13 -15.79 -6.74 9.31
C GLU A 13 -15.56 -5.22 9.29
N GLY A 14 -16.59 -4.48 8.88
CA GLY A 14 -16.53 -3.02 8.77
C GLY A 14 -15.94 -2.49 7.45
N ASP A 15 -15.50 -3.37 6.54
CA ASP A 15 -15.13 -3.00 5.18
C ASP A 15 -16.34 -2.99 4.23
N ASP A 16 -16.25 -2.14 3.21
CA ASP A 16 -17.21 -2.05 2.10
C ASP A 16 -16.67 -2.88 0.93
N GLU A 17 -17.43 -3.88 0.49
CA GLU A 17 -16.99 -4.83 -0.54
C GLU A 17 -16.62 -4.15 -1.86
N ALA A 18 -17.27 -3.03 -2.20
CA ALA A 18 -16.96 -2.29 -3.43
C ALA A 18 -15.61 -1.58 -3.32
N PHE A 19 -15.23 -1.09 -2.13
CA PHE A 19 -13.87 -0.57 -1.91
C PHE A 19 -12.83 -1.69 -1.96
N VAL A 20 -13.08 -2.82 -1.30
CA VAL A 20 -12.14 -3.94 -1.28
C VAL A 20 -11.90 -4.47 -2.70
N SER A 21 -12.96 -4.59 -3.50
CA SER A 21 -12.87 -4.97 -4.91
C SER A 21 -12.09 -3.94 -5.73
N LEU A 22 -12.31 -2.64 -5.49
CA LEU A 22 -11.56 -1.56 -6.14
C LEU A 22 -10.06 -1.63 -5.78
N ALA A 23 -9.74 -1.81 -4.51
CA ALA A 23 -8.36 -1.91 -4.04
C ALA A 23 -7.67 -3.15 -4.62
N GLY A 24 -8.37 -4.29 -4.67
CA GLY A 24 -7.88 -5.50 -5.31
C GLY A 24 -7.56 -5.28 -6.79
N ALA A 25 -8.49 -4.69 -7.55
CA ALA A 25 -8.26 -4.37 -8.95
C ALA A 25 -7.07 -3.41 -9.17
N LEU A 26 -6.87 -2.44 -8.29
CA LEU A 26 -5.68 -1.58 -8.35
C LEU A 26 -4.40 -2.38 -8.09
N VAL A 27 -4.39 -3.24 -7.07
CA VAL A 27 -3.23 -4.11 -6.76
C VAL A 27 -2.91 -5.04 -7.94
N ASP A 28 -3.92 -5.67 -8.54
CA ASP A 28 -3.74 -6.53 -9.72
C ASP A 28 -3.21 -5.73 -10.92
N GLY A 29 -3.71 -4.52 -11.17
CA GLY A 29 -3.23 -3.66 -12.25
C GLY A 29 -1.77 -3.21 -12.06
N ILE A 30 -1.42 -2.79 -10.85
CA ILE A 30 -0.06 -2.46 -10.42
C ILE A 30 0.88 -3.66 -10.64
N ALA A 31 0.46 -4.83 -10.17
CA ALA A 31 1.22 -6.08 -10.29
C ALA A 31 1.40 -6.52 -11.75
N SER A 32 0.38 -6.29 -12.60
CA SER A 32 0.40 -6.58 -14.04
C SER A 32 1.32 -5.63 -14.80
N ALA A 33 1.20 -4.33 -14.55
CA ALA A 33 1.92 -3.29 -15.28
C ALA A 33 3.41 -3.29 -14.94
N MET A 34 3.75 -3.50 -13.67
CA MET A 34 5.13 -3.42 -13.22
C MET A 34 5.81 -4.78 -13.13
N ARG A 35 5.07 -5.86 -12.82
CA ARG A 35 5.62 -7.19 -12.57
C ARG A 35 6.81 -7.21 -11.59
N PRO A 36 6.73 -6.59 -10.40
CA PRO A 36 7.80 -6.66 -9.43
C PRO A 36 8.13 -8.10 -9.01
N GLU A 37 9.38 -8.34 -8.61
CA GLU A 37 9.79 -9.64 -8.06
C GLU A 37 9.02 -9.95 -6.77
N ASP A 38 8.85 -8.94 -5.92
CA ASP A 38 8.10 -9.04 -4.67
C ASP A 38 6.90 -8.08 -4.61
N LEU A 39 5.78 -8.59 -4.12
CA LEU A 39 4.61 -7.80 -3.77
C LEU A 39 4.33 -7.94 -2.27
N PHE A 40 4.35 -6.82 -1.56
CA PHE A 40 3.96 -6.73 -0.16
C PHE A 40 2.60 -6.05 -0.06
N VAL A 41 1.65 -6.69 0.62
CA VAL A 41 0.32 -6.14 0.90
C VAL A 41 0.14 -6.06 2.40
N VAL A 42 -0.10 -4.86 2.89
CA VAL A 42 -0.31 -4.54 4.30
C VAL A 42 -1.70 -3.96 4.47
N GLU A 43 -2.52 -4.63 5.28
CA GLU A 43 -3.82 -4.10 5.65
C GLU A 43 -3.72 -3.36 6.97
N VAL A 44 -4.11 -2.09 6.95
CA VAL A 44 -4.04 -1.19 8.10
C VAL A 44 -5.44 -1.02 8.68
N ASP A 45 -5.58 -1.12 9.99
CA ASP A 45 -6.80 -0.78 10.70
C ASP A 45 -7.08 0.74 10.56
N ASN A 46 -8.30 1.04 10.09
CA ASN A 46 -8.81 2.37 9.81
C ASN A 46 -8.07 3.17 8.71
N TRP A 47 -8.71 4.25 8.26
CA TRP A 47 -8.16 5.15 7.24
C TRP A 47 -6.87 5.85 7.72
N PHE A 48 -6.04 6.25 6.76
CA PHE A 48 -4.85 7.06 7.00
C PHE A 48 -4.75 8.14 5.93
N GLY A 49 -4.12 9.27 6.27
CA GLY A 49 -4.06 10.45 5.40
C GLY A 49 -2.79 10.52 4.51
N PRO A 50 -2.73 11.48 3.57
CA PRO A 50 -1.61 11.64 2.64
C PRO A 50 -0.28 11.96 3.31
N ARG A 51 -0.28 12.44 4.57
CA ARG A 51 0.95 12.68 5.33
C ARG A 51 1.77 11.41 5.55
N TRP A 52 1.17 10.23 5.47
CA TRP A 52 1.93 8.98 5.55
C TRP A 52 2.89 8.78 4.37
N LEU A 53 2.65 9.43 3.24
CA LEU A 53 3.54 9.38 2.09
C LEU A 53 4.91 9.98 2.44
N GLY A 54 5.93 9.12 2.43
CA GLY A 54 7.29 9.46 2.83
C GLY A 54 7.51 9.62 4.35
N PHE A 55 6.51 9.41 5.19
CA PHE A 55 6.68 9.54 6.65
C PHE A 55 7.61 8.46 7.21
N ALA A 56 8.66 8.88 7.90
CA ALA A 56 9.71 8.00 8.41
C ALA A 56 9.65 7.75 9.92
N GLY A 57 8.90 8.58 10.66
CA GLY A 57 8.82 8.52 12.11
C GLY A 57 9.00 9.88 12.76
N ASN A 58 9.07 9.87 14.08
CA ASN A 58 9.29 11.06 14.88
C ASN A 58 10.65 11.02 15.59
N THR A 59 11.29 12.17 15.71
CA THR A 59 12.51 12.39 16.49
C THR A 59 12.20 13.23 17.74
N TYR A 60 13.22 13.46 18.58
CA TYR A 60 13.11 14.28 19.80
C TYR A 60 11.92 13.87 20.69
N LEU A 61 11.89 12.59 21.11
CA LEU A 61 10.80 12.02 21.93
C LEU A 61 9.39 12.18 21.34
N GLY A 62 9.26 12.26 20.02
CA GLY A 62 7.96 12.36 19.34
C GLY A 62 7.57 13.77 18.90
N LEU A 63 8.40 14.79 19.17
CA LEU A 63 8.06 16.19 18.92
C LEU A 63 8.24 16.62 17.46
N VAL A 64 9.05 15.92 16.68
CA VAL A 64 9.37 16.32 15.30
C VAL A 64 9.12 15.18 14.34
N SER A 65 8.18 15.36 13.41
CA SER A 65 7.92 14.41 12.34
C SER A 65 8.94 14.51 11.21
N VAL A 66 9.48 13.37 10.80
CA VAL A 66 10.46 13.25 9.72
C VAL A 66 9.77 12.68 8.48
N HIS A 67 9.89 13.38 7.37
CA HIS A 67 9.43 12.92 6.06
C HIS A 67 10.63 12.80 5.10
N ARG A 68 10.73 11.68 4.39
CA ARG A 68 11.60 11.50 3.25
C ARG A 68 10.93 12.10 2.03
N ASP A 69 11.72 12.82 1.24
CA ASP A 69 11.27 13.39 -0.01
C ASP A 69 11.11 12.28 -1.05
N VAL A 70 9.87 12.03 -1.46
CA VAL A 70 9.54 10.97 -2.42
C VAL A 70 10.04 11.24 -3.84
N THR A 71 10.44 12.49 -4.13
CA THR A 71 10.96 12.90 -5.45
C THR A 71 12.49 12.82 -5.56
N LYS A 72 13.17 12.52 -4.45
CA LYS A 72 14.63 12.46 -4.38
C LYS A 72 15.10 11.02 -4.17
N LYS A 73 16.36 10.75 -4.55
CA LYS A 73 17.06 9.46 -4.31
C LYS A 73 17.29 9.10 -2.82
N LYS A 74 16.64 9.77 -1.87
CA LYS A 74 16.71 9.37 -0.46
C LYS A 74 15.85 8.14 -0.26
N ALA A 75 16.44 7.06 0.25
CA ALA A 75 15.71 5.81 0.48
C ALA A 75 14.44 6.04 1.30
N LEU A 76 13.30 5.61 0.74
CA LEU A 76 12.05 5.51 1.50
C LEU A 76 12.16 4.38 2.52
N VAL A 77 11.54 4.62 3.67
CA VAL A 77 11.53 3.67 4.79
C VAL A 77 10.15 3.07 4.95
N ILE A 78 10.08 1.96 5.68
CA ILE A 78 8.81 1.38 6.08
C ILE A 78 8.04 2.45 6.90
N PRO A 79 6.82 2.83 6.51
CA PRO A 79 6.02 3.77 7.29
C PRO A 79 5.80 3.20 8.70
N PRO A 80 6.00 3.98 9.77
CA PRO A 80 5.93 3.49 11.14
C PRO A 80 4.49 3.32 11.64
N PHE A 81 3.67 2.52 10.94
CA PHE A 81 2.41 2.08 11.52
C PHE A 81 2.69 1.26 12.77
N VAL A 82 2.04 1.63 13.88
CA VAL A 82 2.12 0.89 15.13
C VAL A 82 1.58 -0.53 14.89
N PRO A 83 2.22 -1.61 15.36
CA PRO A 83 1.84 -2.98 15.01
C PRO A 83 0.37 -3.31 15.26
N LYS A 84 -0.24 -2.77 16.32
CA LYS A 84 -1.68 -2.93 16.60
C LYS A 84 -2.61 -2.38 15.51
N ARG A 85 -2.12 -1.48 14.66
CA ARG A 85 -2.85 -0.98 13.49
C ARG A 85 -2.61 -1.83 12.25
N VAL A 86 -1.73 -2.81 12.28
CA VAL A 86 -1.48 -3.69 11.15
C VAL A 86 -2.29 -4.97 11.37
N VAL A 87 -3.31 -5.15 10.53
CA VAL A 87 -4.23 -6.29 10.63
C VAL A 87 -3.66 -7.52 9.94
N SER A 88 -3.03 -7.31 8.79
CA SER A 88 -2.33 -8.37 8.07
C SER A 88 -1.15 -7.82 7.30
N GLU A 89 -0.13 -8.66 7.15
CA GLU A 89 0.99 -8.42 6.25
C GLU A 89 1.24 -9.69 5.45
N ARG A 90 1.27 -9.56 4.13
CA ARG A 90 1.49 -10.67 3.22
C ARG A 90 2.57 -10.29 2.22
N ARG A 91 3.47 -11.24 1.93
CA ARG A 91 4.42 -11.15 0.83
C ARG A 91 4.06 -12.19 -0.20
N PHE A 92 4.14 -11.80 -1.46
CA PHE A 92 4.03 -12.69 -2.60
C PHE A 92 5.26 -12.51 -3.48
N ALA A 93 5.77 -13.61 -4.02
CA ALA A 93 6.86 -13.60 -4.98
C ALA A 93 6.32 -13.93 -6.37
N LEU A 94 6.81 -13.25 -7.39
CA LEU A 94 6.49 -13.57 -8.77
C LEU A 94 7.19 -14.89 -9.16
N ASN A 95 6.40 -15.90 -9.48
CA ASN A 95 6.86 -17.23 -9.90
C ASN A 95 6.05 -17.67 -11.12
N ASP A 96 6.72 -18.01 -12.23
CA ASP A 96 6.10 -18.42 -13.50
C ASP A 96 4.94 -17.52 -13.95
N GLY A 97 5.11 -16.21 -13.77
CA GLY A 97 4.11 -15.20 -14.17
C GLY A 97 2.92 -15.05 -13.23
N ARG A 98 2.94 -15.65 -12.03
CA ARG A 98 1.91 -15.51 -11.01
C ARG A 98 2.50 -15.16 -9.65
N TYR A 99 1.77 -14.44 -8.81
CA TYR A 99 2.22 -14.15 -7.45
C TYR A 99 1.82 -15.28 -6.50
N VAL A 100 2.83 -15.88 -5.87
CA VAL A 100 2.65 -17.00 -4.93
C VAL A 100 2.94 -16.50 -3.51
N PRO A 101 2.09 -16.81 -2.51
CA PRO A 101 2.33 -16.43 -1.12
C PRO A 101 3.65 -16.98 -0.58
N VAL A 102 4.38 -16.16 0.17
CA VAL A 102 5.59 -16.57 0.91
C VAL A 102 5.21 -16.80 2.37
N ALA A 103 5.12 -18.06 2.79
CA ALA A 103 4.58 -18.45 4.10
C ALA A 103 5.32 -17.84 5.30
N ASP A 104 6.65 -17.81 5.27
CA ASP A 104 7.50 -17.34 6.39
C ASP A 104 8.11 -15.96 6.13
N ALA A 105 7.34 -15.06 5.49
CA ALA A 105 7.81 -13.72 5.21
C ALA A 105 8.05 -12.92 6.49
N ARG A 106 9.25 -12.35 6.64
CA ARG A 106 9.58 -11.48 7.77
C ARG A 106 8.69 -10.22 7.76
N PRO A 107 7.94 -9.94 8.84
CA PRO A 107 7.07 -8.76 8.91
C PRO A 107 7.81 -7.44 8.65
N LEU A 108 7.12 -6.50 8.00
CA LEU A 108 7.49 -5.11 7.81
C LEU A 108 7.35 -4.33 9.11
N HIS A 109 6.23 -4.45 9.83
CA HIS A 109 5.99 -3.71 11.07
C HIS A 109 6.21 -4.60 12.29
N GLY A 110 6.75 -3.99 13.36
CA GLY A 110 7.06 -4.67 14.62
C GLY A 110 7.27 -3.64 15.73
N GLU A 111 7.23 -4.08 16.98
CA GLU A 111 7.39 -3.18 18.13
C GLU A 111 8.79 -2.58 18.16
N MET A 112 8.87 -1.25 18.13
CA MET A 112 10.14 -0.51 18.19
C MET A 112 9.95 0.96 18.56
N TRP A 113 11.05 1.57 19.00
CA TRP A 113 11.16 3.02 19.17
C TRP A 113 11.09 3.74 17.83
N SER A 114 10.39 4.88 17.78
CA SER A 114 10.17 5.62 16.52
C SER A 114 11.47 6.03 15.80
N GLN A 115 12.53 6.33 16.57
CA GLN A 115 13.85 6.66 15.99
C GLN A 115 14.48 5.47 15.26
N ALA A 116 14.30 4.25 15.75
CA ALA A 116 14.84 3.04 15.11
C ALA A 116 14.18 2.77 13.74
N ASN A 117 13.00 3.35 13.46
CA ASN A 117 12.35 3.21 12.17
C ASN A 117 13.04 4.03 11.06
N LEU A 118 13.80 5.07 11.41
CA LEU A 118 14.47 5.95 10.44
C LEU A 118 15.51 5.23 9.59
N ASP A 119 16.02 4.10 10.09
CA ASP A 119 17.04 3.25 9.48
C ASP A 119 16.46 1.95 8.90
N ARG A 120 15.16 1.92 8.58
CA ARG A 120 14.47 0.76 7.99
C ARG A 120 14.06 1.02 6.54
N PRO A 121 15.02 1.13 5.60
CA PRO A 121 14.70 1.37 4.21
C PRO A 121 13.90 0.20 3.62
N LEU A 122 12.95 0.50 2.75
CA LEU A 122 12.17 -0.52 2.02
C LEU A 122 13.09 -1.41 1.17
N ARG A 123 14.18 -0.82 0.63
CA ARG A 123 15.23 -1.53 -0.12
C ARG A 123 15.96 -2.62 0.65
N ALA A 124 15.92 -2.61 1.99
CA ALA A 124 16.45 -3.71 2.79
C ALA A 124 15.54 -4.96 2.77
N ARG A 125 14.33 -4.85 2.21
CA ARG A 125 13.37 -5.95 2.07
C ARG A 125 13.40 -6.58 0.70
N SER A 126 13.51 -5.76 -0.35
CA SER A 126 13.65 -6.20 -1.73
C SER A 126 14.12 -5.03 -2.61
N GLY A 127 14.85 -5.36 -3.68
CA GLY A 127 15.38 -4.39 -4.65
C GLY A 127 14.40 -4.07 -5.78
N ASP A 128 13.53 -5.00 -6.13
CA ASP A 128 12.43 -4.86 -7.09
C ASP A 128 11.12 -5.30 -6.43
N ALA A 129 10.32 -4.32 -6.01
CA ALA A 129 9.12 -4.61 -5.22
C ALA A 129 8.04 -3.55 -5.33
N ALA A 130 6.80 -3.98 -5.15
CA ALA A 130 5.69 -3.09 -4.79
C ALA A 130 5.27 -3.33 -3.33
N PHE A 131 5.22 -2.26 -2.54
CA PHE A 131 4.69 -2.25 -1.19
C PHE A 131 3.38 -1.49 -1.18
N VAL A 132 2.30 -2.16 -0.79
CA VAL A 132 0.94 -1.63 -0.81
C VAL A 132 0.39 -1.62 0.60
N TRP A 133 -0.01 -0.45 1.10
CA TRP A 133 -0.81 -0.31 2.31
C TRP A 133 -2.25 0.01 1.93
N VAL A 134 -3.20 -0.76 2.46
CA VAL A 134 -4.64 -0.59 2.22
C VAL A 134 -5.34 -0.39 3.56
N SER A 135 -6.14 0.66 3.69
CA SER A 135 -6.92 0.90 4.92
C SER A 135 -8.12 -0.04 5.05
N GLY A 136 -8.47 -0.39 6.28
CA GLY A 136 -9.73 -1.02 6.65
C GLY A 136 -10.78 -0.05 7.20
N GLY A 137 -11.90 -0.63 7.65
CA GLY A 137 -13.04 0.10 8.21
C GLY A 137 -13.72 1.00 7.17
N SER A 138 -13.59 0.68 5.88
CA SER A 138 -14.01 1.55 4.78
C SER A 138 -15.51 1.88 4.81
N ARG A 139 -16.36 0.92 5.18
CA ARG A 139 -17.82 1.14 5.31
C ARG A 139 -18.15 2.06 6.48
N VAL A 140 -17.55 1.80 7.65
CA VAL A 140 -17.82 2.55 8.89
C VAL A 140 -17.35 4.00 8.77
N ASN A 141 -16.19 4.21 8.15
CA ASN A 141 -15.59 5.54 8.02
C ASN A 141 -16.15 6.36 6.84
N GLY A 142 -16.83 5.71 5.87
CA GLY A 142 -17.17 6.33 4.58
C GLY A 142 -15.95 6.85 3.81
N ARG A 143 -14.75 6.39 4.20
CA ARG A 143 -13.45 6.82 3.71
C ARG A 143 -12.50 5.63 3.71
N ALA A 144 -11.60 5.63 2.75
CA ALA A 144 -10.53 4.66 2.68
C ALA A 144 -9.28 5.27 2.04
N SER A 145 -8.17 4.56 2.07
CA SER A 145 -6.90 5.02 1.57
C SER A 145 -6.02 3.86 1.10
N MET A 146 -5.27 4.11 0.04
CA MET A 146 -4.15 3.28 -0.38
C MET A 146 -2.88 4.13 -0.42
N MET A 147 -1.77 3.53 -0.05
CA MET A 147 -0.44 4.08 -0.29
C MET A 147 0.41 2.99 -0.93
N VAL A 148 1.16 3.35 -1.95
CA VAL A 148 2.01 2.39 -2.66
C VAL A 148 3.40 2.98 -2.82
N VAL A 149 4.40 2.16 -2.58
CA VAL A 149 5.79 2.44 -2.90
C VAL A 149 6.27 1.35 -3.84
N THR A 150 6.88 1.74 -4.96
CA THR A 150 7.45 0.83 -5.94
C THR A 150 8.94 1.08 -6.01
N LEU A 151 9.71 0.00 -6.08
CA LEU A 151 11.16 0.00 -6.19
C LEU A 151 11.52 -0.78 -7.43
N ARG A 152 12.39 -0.21 -8.27
CA ARG A 152 12.99 -0.91 -9.41
C ARG A 152 14.37 -0.33 -9.67
N ASP A 153 15.38 -1.19 -9.77
CA ASP A 153 16.77 -0.76 -9.91
C ASP A 153 17.13 0.29 -8.85
N GLU A 154 17.59 1.48 -9.25
CA GLU A 154 17.85 2.61 -8.34
C GLU A 154 16.64 3.53 -8.15
N GLU A 155 15.57 3.34 -8.91
CA GLU A 155 14.40 4.19 -8.91
C GLU A 155 13.38 3.76 -7.84
N GLN A 156 12.73 4.77 -7.26
CA GLN A 156 11.64 4.58 -6.32
C GLN A 156 10.52 5.54 -6.67
N GLU A 157 9.29 5.06 -6.66
CA GLU A 157 8.11 5.90 -6.79
C GLU A 157 7.18 5.65 -5.62
N ALA A 158 6.49 6.70 -5.16
CA ALA A 158 5.54 6.56 -4.08
C ALA A 158 4.33 7.43 -4.33
N TRP A 159 3.16 6.88 -4.03
CA TRP A 159 1.91 7.62 -4.15
C TRP A 159 0.91 7.24 -3.08
N TYR A 160 -0.06 8.12 -2.91
CA TYR A 160 -1.20 7.98 -2.02
C TYR A 160 -2.49 8.28 -2.79
N ALA A 161 -3.51 7.47 -2.54
CA ALA A 161 -4.87 7.71 -3.01
C ALA A 161 -5.85 7.59 -1.84
N GLY A 162 -6.55 8.67 -1.55
CA GLY A 162 -7.71 8.67 -0.67
C GLY A 162 -8.98 8.35 -1.47
N PHE A 163 -9.94 7.72 -0.80
CA PHE A 163 -11.23 7.36 -1.36
C PHE A 163 -12.35 7.83 -0.44
N VAL A 164 -13.44 8.29 -1.03
CA VAL A 164 -14.64 8.74 -0.31
C VAL A 164 -15.84 8.01 -0.86
N ARG A 165 -16.67 7.49 0.05
CA ARG A 165 -17.94 6.85 -0.30
C ARG A 165 -18.98 7.94 -0.58
N ARG A 166 -19.63 7.86 -1.72
CA ARG A 166 -20.70 8.75 -2.14
C ARG A 166 -22.04 8.31 -1.54
N PRO A 167 -23.06 9.21 -1.49
CA PRO A 167 -24.39 8.87 -0.99
C PRO A 167 -25.07 7.73 -1.75
N ASP A 168 -24.76 7.55 -3.03
CA ASP A 168 -25.23 6.45 -3.88
C ASP A 168 -24.52 5.11 -3.61
N GLY A 169 -23.58 5.08 -2.65
CA GLY A 169 -22.77 3.91 -2.30
C GLY A 169 -21.54 3.72 -3.18
N ALA A 170 -21.34 4.53 -4.23
CA ALA A 170 -20.17 4.43 -5.09
C ALA A 170 -18.92 5.01 -4.42
N TRP A 171 -17.75 4.48 -4.79
CA TRP A 171 -16.47 5.01 -4.33
C TRP A 171 -15.85 5.93 -5.38
N ALA A 172 -15.34 7.08 -4.92
CA ALA A 172 -14.62 8.03 -5.75
C ALA A 172 -13.27 8.39 -5.14
N TYR A 173 -12.31 8.76 -5.99
CA TYR A 173 -11.05 9.33 -5.52
C TYR A 173 -11.31 10.64 -4.77
N GLY A 174 -10.68 10.76 -3.61
CA GLY A 174 -10.53 11.99 -2.85
C GLY A 174 -9.17 12.62 -3.14
N HIS A 175 -8.38 12.84 -2.10
CA HIS A 175 -7.04 13.42 -2.25
C HIS A 175 -6.06 12.42 -2.89
N LEU A 176 -5.32 12.86 -3.90
CA LEU A 176 -4.28 12.09 -4.56
C LEU A 176 -2.93 12.80 -4.38
N ALA A 177 -1.85 12.04 -4.18
CA ALA A 177 -0.49 12.56 -4.12
C ALA A 177 0.47 11.56 -4.80
N GLY A 178 1.37 12.05 -5.67
CA GLY A 178 2.32 11.21 -6.41
C GLY A 178 1.71 10.38 -7.53
N VAL A 179 0.40 10.47 -7.79
CA VAL A 179 -0.31 9.75 -8.86
C VAL A 179 -1.47 10.57 -9.43
N GLY A 180 -1.71 10.42 -10.73
CA GLY A 180 -2.86 11.02 -11.42
C GLY A 180 -4.06 10.09 -11.51
N ARG A 181 -5.27 10.67 -11.64
CA ARG A 181 -6.53 9.92 -11.77
C ARG A 181 -6.52 8.95 -12.96
N GLU A 182 -6.01 9.40 -14.10
CA GLU A 182 -5.94 8.61 -15.32
C GLU A 182 -5.09 7.34 -15.14
N GLN A 183 -3.96 7.45 -14.42
CA GLN A 183 -3.10 6.30 -14.13
C GLN A 183 -3.81 5.29 -13.23
N LEU A 184 -4.51 5.75 -12.19
CA LEU A 184 -5.31 4.88 -11.31
C LEU A 184 -6.45 4.20 -12.07
N ASP A 185 -7.16 4.94 -12.92
CA ASP A 185 -8.24 4.39 -13.74
C ASP A 185 -7.72 3.33 -14.71
N ARG A 186 -6.53 3.54 -15.30
CA ARG A 186 -5.87 2.56 -16.17
C ARG A 186 -5.54 1.26 -15.41
N TRP A 187 -4.83 1.35 -14.29
CA TRP A 187 -4.51 0.17 -13.48
C TRP A 187 -5.76 -0.55 -13.00
N ARG A 188 -6.81 0.18 -12.61
CA ARG A 188 -8.07 -0.41 -12.21
C ARG A 188 -8.72 -1.22 -13.35
N VAL A 189 -8.71 -0.71 -14.58
CA VAL A 189 -9.27 -1.43 -15.74
C VAL A 189 -8.43 -2.65 -16.07
N GLU A 190 -7.10 -2.52 -16.08
CA GLU A 190 -6.17 -3.62 -16.33
C GLU A 190 -6.36 -4.76 -15.32
N GLY A 191 -6.42 -4.43 -14.02
CA GLY A 191 -6.62 -5.43 -12.96
C GLY A 191 -8.04 -5.99 -12.85
N SER A 192 -9.04 -5.32 -13.41
CA SER A 192 -10.42 -5.86 -13.49
C SER A 192 -10.61 -6.84 -14.65
N SER A 193 -9.70 -6.82 -15.64
CA SER A 193 -9.79 -7.60 -16.88
C SER A 193 -9.00 -8.90 -16.86
N GLY A 194 -8.23 -9.15 -15.78
CA GLY A 194 -7.28 -10.26 -15.61
C GLY A 194 -7.86 -11.49 -14.94
#